data_AF-A0A1G9U5U7-F1
#
_entry.id   AF-A0A1G9U5U7-F1
#
_cell.length_a   1.000
_cell.length_b   1.000
_cell.length_c   1.000
_cell.angle_alpha   90.00
_cell.angle_beta   90.00
_cell.angle_gamma   90.00
#
_symmetry.space_group_name_H-M   'P 1'
#
loop_
_entity.id
_entity.type
_entity.pdbx_description
1 polymer ?
#
loop_
_entity_poly.entity_id
_entity_poly.type
_entity_poly.pdbx_seq_one_letter_code
_entity_poly.pdbx_strand_id
1 'polypeptide(L)'
;MLSLETGHVRDYSRDPYENYYRSRSGLFGFFRELVSDFPGKEVVAGVVLDGTAKAYPLEELRKSGKLKDRLAANTLSFSFDEVTGELRITDQDGERVPYISAYWFVWREIHPDSELFRSE
;
A
#
# COMPACT_ATOMS: atom_id res chain seq x y z
N MET A 1 11.28 -32.91 9.59
CA MET A 1 12.05 -32.01 8.69
C MET A 1 11.16 -31.70 7.51
N LEU A 2 10.71 -30.45 7.37
CA LEU A 2 9.89 -30.03 6.23
C LEU A 2 10.82 -29.72 5.06
N SER A 3 10.60 -30.43 3.96
CA SER A 3 11.34 -30.33 2.70
C SER A 3 10.91 -29.09 1.91
N LEU A 4 11.87 -28.39 1.31
CA LEU A 4 11.70 -27.20 0.47
C LEU A 4 11.38 -27.56 -0.99
N GLU A 5 10.46 -28.51 -1.20
CA GLU A 5 10.02 -28.89 -2.54
C GLU A 5 8.53 -28.62 -2.72
N THR A 6 8.20 -27.41 -3.15
CA THR A 6 6.99 -27.21 -3.95
C THR A 6 7.30 -26.26 -5.09
N GLY A 7 7.55 -26.83 -6.27
CA GLY A 7 7.50 -26.11 -7.52
C GLY A 7 6.10 -25.55 -7.73
N HIS A 8 5.94 -24.26 -7.47
CA HIS A 8 4.84 -23.48 -8.00
C HIS A 8 5.42 -22.21 -8.60
N VAL A 9 5.56 -22.20 -9.93
CA VAL A 9 5.61 -20.95 -10.69
C VAL A 9 4.24 -20.30 -10.49
N ARG A 10 4.11 -19.50 -9.44
CA ARG A 10 2.95 -18.63 -9.26
C ARG A 10 3.17 -17.44 -10.17
N ASP A 11 2.39 -17.41 -11.23
CA ASP A 11 2.29 -16.26 -12.10
C ASP A 11 1.60 -15.13 -11.33
N TYR A 12 2.38 -14.16 -10.84
CA TYR A 12 1.92 -12.99 -10.12
C TYR A 12 1.22 -11.96 -11.04
N SER A 13 1.02 -12.28 -12.32
CA SER A 13 0.35 -11.40 -13.29
C SER A 13 -1.17 -11.27 -13.12
N ARG A 14 -1.79 -12.02 -12.21
CA ARG A 14 -3.23 -11.92 -11.91
C ARG A 14 -3.45 -11.54 -10.45
N ASP A 15 -3.79 -10.27 -10.24
CA ASP A 15 -4.21 -9.76 -8.94
C ASP A 15 -5.56 -10.39 -8.54
N PRO A 16 -5.60 -11.26 -7.51
CA PRO A 16 -6.81 -11.96 -7.08
C PRO A 16 -7.88 -11.03 -6.48
N TYR A 17 -7.58 -9.73 -6.31
CA TYR A 17 -8.50 -8.72 -5.80
C TYR A 17 -8.82 -7.63 -6.82
N GLU A 18 -8.50 -7.83 -8.11
CA GLU A 18 -8.75 -6.89 -9.21
C GLU A 18 -10.17 -6.27 -9.17
N ASN A 19 -11.19 -7.06 -8.81
CA ASN A 19 -12.57 -6.61 -8.71
C ASN A 19 -12.86 -5.74 -7.47
N TYR A 20 -12.08 -5.86 -6.39
CA TYR A 20 -12.20 -5.01 -5.21
C TYR A 20 -11.69 -3.59 -5.49
N TYR A 21 -10.63 -3.44 -6.30
CA TYR A 21 -10.14 -2.11 -6.72
C TYR A 21 -11.08 -1.39 -7.70
N ARG A 22 -11.98 -2.12 -8.39
CA ARG A 22 -12.84 -1.58 -9.44
C ARG A 22 -14.12 -0.91 -8.95
N SER A 23 -14.57 -1.13 -7.71
CA SER A 23 -15.88 -0.67 -7.25
C SER A 23 -15.83 0.21 -6.00
N ARG A 24 -15.45 1.48 -6.16
CA ARG A 24 -15.93 2.65 -5.41
C ARG A 24 -15.21 3.90 -5.93
N SER A 25 -15.79 5.08 -5.74
CA SER A 25 -15.32 6.37 -6.24
C SER A 25 -13.91 6.75 -5.74
N GLY A 26 -12.87 6.13 -6.31
CA GLY A 26 -11.47 6.36 -5.99
C GLY A 26 -11.06 6.05 -4.54
N LEU A 27 -9.75 6.10 -4.27
CA LEU A 27 -9.19 5.95 -2.93
C LEU A 27 -9.66 7.07 -1.98
N PHE A 28 -9.87 8.29 -2.49
CA PHE A 28 -10.31 9.43 -1.66
C PHE A 28 -11.76 9.33 -1.17
N GLY A 29 -12.67 8.76 -1.97
CA GLY A 29 -14.04 8.49 -1.52
C GLY A 29 -14.06 7.46 -0.39
N PHE A 30 -13.32 6.36 -0.57
CA PHE A 30 -13.12 5.33 0.45
C PHE A 30 -12.45 5.88 1.73
N PHE A 31 -11.41 6.71 1.59
CA PHE A 31 -10.77 7.39 2.71
C PHE A 31 -11.74 8.27 3.50
N ARG A 32 -12.56 9.06 2.80
CA ARG A 32 -13.53 9.96 3.45
C ARG A 32 -14.54 9.17 4.26
N GLU A 33 -15.00 8.03 3.74
CA GLU A 33 -15.87 7.08 4.44
C GLU A 33 -15.16 6.50 5.68
N LEU A 34 -13.93 5.98 5.54
CA LEU A 34 -13.15 5.45 6.66
C LEU A 34 -12.85 6.47 7.77
N VAL A 35 -12.44 7.68 7.42
CA VAL A 35 -12.13 8.72 8.43
C VAL A 35 -13.41 9.23 9.10
N SER A 36 -14.52 9.30 8.35
CA SER A 36 -15.82 9.66 8.92
C SER A 36 -16.32 8.62 9.91
N ASP A 37 -16.20 7.33 9.59
CA ASP A 37 -16.69 6.24 10.45
C ASP A 37 -15.82 6.07 11.70
N PHE A 38 -14.53 6.42 11.61
CA PHE A 38 -13.57 6.30 12.71
C PHE A 38 -12.63 7.51 12.80
N PRO A 39 -13.14 8.66 13.29
CA PRO A 39 -12.32 9.87 13.42
C PRO A 39 -11.12 9.62 14.34
N GLY A 40 -9.96 10.12 13.92
CA GLY A 40 -8.70 9.98 14.65
C GLY A 40 -7.96 8.64 14.45
N LYS A 41 -8.45 7.73 13.61
CA LYS A 41 -7.70 6.52 13.22
C LYS A 41 -6.88 6.76 11.97
N GLU A 42 -5.60 6.39 12.06
CA GLU A 42 -4.66 6.52 10.95
C GLU A 42 -4.94 5.46 9.87
N VAL A 43 -5.08 5.92 8.63
CA VAL A 43 -5.21 5.08 7.44
C VAL A 43 -3.88 5.05 6.70
N VAL A 44 -3.44 3.85 6.33
CA VAL A 44 -2.16 3.62 5.65
C VAL A 44 -2.36 2.95 4.31
N ALA A 45 -1.48 3.27 3.35
CA ALA A 45 -1.20 2.43 2.20
C ALA A 45 -0.11 1.44 2.60
N GLY A 46 -0.48 0.18 2.76
CA GLY A 46 0.44 -0.92 3.04
C GLY A 46 0.99 -1.51 1.75
N VAL A 47 2.32 -1.61 1.67
CA VAL A 47 3.05 -2.22 0.55
C VAL A 47 3.80 -3.43 1.09
N VAL A 48 3.71 -4.55 0.37
CA VAL A 48 4.53 -5.73 0.63
C VAL A 48 5.36 -6.01 -0.61
N LEU A 49 6.68 -6.00 -0.45
CA LEU A 49 7.61 -6.28 -1.54
C LEU A 49 8.74 -7.17 -1.00
N ASP A 50 9.02 -8.27 -1.71
CA ASP A 50 10.04 -9.25 -1.32
C ASP A 50 9.95 -9.72 0.15
N GLY A 51 8.71 -9.92 0.63
CA GLY A 51 8.43 -10.33 2.01
C GLY A 51 8.60 -9.23 3.05
N THR A 52 9.01 -8.02 2.66
CA THR A 52 9.10 -6.85 3.55
C THR A 52 7.83 -6.03 3.45
N ALA A 53 7.17 -5.81 4.59
CA ALA A 53 5.97 -5.00 4.69
C ALA A 53 6.30 -3.59 5.20
N LYS A 54 5.72 -2.56 4.58
CA LYS A 54 5.82 -1.19 5.06
C LYS A 54 4.50 -0.46 4.85
N ALA A 55 4.10 0.31 5.85
CA ALA A 55 2.89 1.11 5.85
C ALA A 55 3.24 2.58 5.66
N TYR A 56 2.52 3.24 4.75
CA TYR A 56 2.68 4.65 4.45
C TYR A 56 1.42 5.41 4.85
N PRO A 57 1.48 6.32 5.85
CA PRO A 57 0.33 7.13 6.22
C PRO A 57 -0.20 7.91 5.02
N LEU A 58 -1.50 7.77 4.73
CA LEU A 58 -2.10 8.46 3.59
C LEU A 58 -2.06 9.99 3.77
N GLU A 59 -2.13 10.48 5.01
CA GLU A 59 -2.00 11.91 5.27
C GLU A 59 -0.62 12.47 4.88
N GLU A 60 0.44 11.69 5.10
CA GLU A 60 1.80 12.09 4.71
C GLU A 60 1.99 12.04 3.19
N LEU A 61 1.44 11.00 2.54
CA LEU A 61 1.45 10.89 1.08
C LEU A 61 0.69 12.03 0.42
N ARG A 62 -0.45 12.44 1.00
CA ARG A 62 -1.23 13.58 0.51
C ARG A 62 -0.49 14.90 0.71
N LYS A 63 0.09 15.13 1.90
CA LYS A 63 0.83 16.37 2.20
C LYS A 63 2.06 16.55 1.32
N SER A 64 2.79 15.46 1.06
CA SER A 64 3.99 15.49 0.22
C SER A 64 3.64 15.55 -1.26
N GLY A 65 2.55 14.92 -1.69
CA GLY A 65 2.12 14.78 -3.09
C GLY A 65 3.01 13.83 -3.90
N LYS A 66 4.32 13.83 -3.64
CA LYS A 66 5.30 12.88 -4.15
C LYS A 66 6.23 12.45 -3.04
N LEU A 67 6.41 11.14 -2.89
CA LEU A 67 7.36 10.54 -1.96
C LEU A 67 8.26 9.58 -2.73
N LYS A 68 9.53 9.49 -2.32
CA LYS A 68 10.40 8.38 -2.69
C LYS A 68 10.88 7.70 -1.43
N ASP A 69 10.80 6.39 -1.42
CA ASP A 69 11.25 5.60 -0.28
C ASP A 69 11.90 4.30 -0.79
N ARG A 70 12.77 3.73 0.04
CA ARG A 70 13.38 2.44 -0.25
C ARG A 70 12.68 1.37 0.57
N LEU A 71 12.22 0.33 -0.11
CA LEU A 71 11.65 -0.86 0.51
C LEU A 71 12.43 -2.08 0.00
N ALA A 72 13.05 -2.82 0.92
CA ALA A 72 13.98 -3.90 0.60
C ALA A 72 15.11 -3.43 -0.36
N ALA A 73 15.21 -4.04 -1.55
CA ALA A 73 16.19 -3.70 -2.57
C ALA A 73 15.68 -2.68 -3.60
N ASN A 74 14.42 -2.27 -3.51
CA ASN A 74 13.76 -1.49 -4.56
C ASN A 74 13.50 -0.05 -4.10
N THR A 75 13.59 0.88 -5.05
CA THR A 75 13.18 2.27 -4.83
C THR A 75 11.74 2.44 -5.31
N LEU A 76 10.87 2.87 -4.42
CA LEU A 76 9.47 3.15 -4.70
C LEU A 76 9.28 4.65 -4.89
N SER A 77 8.50 5.00 -5.92
CA SER A 77 8.04 6.36 -6.17
C SER A 77 6.52 6.41 -5.99
N PHE A 78 6.08 7.29 -5.11
CA PHE A 78 4.68 7.54 -4.80
C PHE A 78 4.28 8.85 -5.45
N SER A 79 3.10 8.88 -6.07
CA SER A 79 2.47 10.06 -6.60
C SER A 79 1.01 10.06 -6.17
N PHE A 80 0.61 11.08 -5.43
CA PHE A 80 -0.76 11.30 -5.04
C PHE A 80 -1.36 12.42 -5.90
N ASP A 81 -2.46 12.12 -6.58
CA ASP A 81 -3.22 13.12 -7.33
C ASP A 81 -4.36 13.64 -6.44
N GLU A 82 -4.31 14.91 -6.05
CA GLU A 82 -5.33 15.51 -5.17
C GLU A 82 -6.69 15.69 -5.86
N VAL A 83 -6.72 15.76 -7.19
CA VAL A 83 -7.95 15.99 -7.97
C VAL A 83 -8.75 14.69 -8.07
N THR A 84 -8.06 13.59 -8.39
CA THR A 84 -8.70 12.28 -8.54
C THR A 84 -8.68 11.47 -7.24
N GLY A 85 -7.81 11.84 -6.30
CA GLY A 85 -7.56 11.08 -5.09
C GLY A 85 -6.82 9.76 -5.33
N GLU A 86 -6.21 9.58 -6.51
CA GLU A 86 -5.48 8.36 -6.86
C GLU A 86 -4.08 8.38 -6.25
N LEU A 87 -3.75 7.35 -5.46
CA LEU A 87 -2.37 7.05 -5.11
C LEU A 87 -1.80 6.08 -6.14
N ARG A 88 -0.71 6.48 -6.78
CA ARG A 88 0.09 5.63 -7.67
C ARG A 88 1.44 5.36 -7.03
N ILE A 89 1.81 4.08 -7.02
CA ILE A 89 3.11 3.62 -6.55
C ILE A 89 3.77 2.90 -7.72
N THR A 90 5.01 3.28 -8.02
CA THR A 90 5.82 2.61 -9.02
C THR A 90 7.17 2.22 -8.45
N ASP A 91 7.78 1.18 -9.00
CA ASP A 91 9.16 0.85 -8.72
C ASP A 91 10.13 1.69 -9.58
N GLN A 92 11.39 1.27 -9.59
CA GLN A 92 12.49 1.87 -10.34
C GLN A 92 12.41 1.65 -11.86
N ASP A 93 11.69 0.60 -12.29
CA ASP A 93 11.47 0.29 -13.70
C ASP A 93 10.19 0.96 -14.24
N GLY A 94 9.42 1.59 -13.34
CA GLY A 94 8.17 2.27 -13.64
C GLY A 94 6.96 1.34 -13.62
N GLU A 95 7.13 0.09 -13.17
CA GLU A 95 6.04 -0.86 -13.03
C GLU A 95 5.18 -0.48 -11.81
N ARG A 96 3.87 -0.71 -11.92
CA ARG A 96 2.94 -0.39 -10.83
C ARG A 96 3.11 -1.39 -9.70
N VAL A 97 3.31 -0.87 -8.50
CA VAL A 97 3.36 -1.67 -7.28
C VAL A 97 1.98 -1.61 -6.59
N PRO A 98 1.34 -2.77 -6.36
CA PRO A 98 0.06 -2.81 -5.67
C PRO A 98 0.20 -2.43 -4.19
N TYR A 99 -0.87 -1.90 -3.62
CA TYR A 99 -0.95 -1.57 -2.20
C TYR A 99 -2.34 -1.85 -1.66
N ILE A 100 -2.41 -2.03 -0.34
CA ILE A 100 -3.66 -2.23 0.40
C ILE A 100 -3.91 -0.98 1.24
N SER A 101 -5.11 -0.42 1.15
CA SER A 101 -5.54 0.65 2.06
C SER A 101 -6.27 0.06 3.26
N ALA A 102 -5.74 0.28 4.45
CA ALA A 102 -6.31 -0.22 5.69
C ALA A 102 -6.06 0.76 6.84
N TYR A 103 -6.78 0.60 7.95
CA TYR A 103 -6.37 1.24 9.18
C TYR A 103 -5.06 0.67 9.68
N TRP A 104 -4.21 1.52 10.25
CA TRP A 104 -2.90 1.11 10.78
C TRP A 104 -3.00 -0.02 11.82
N PHE A 105 -4.02 0.00 12.68
CA PHE A 105 -4.20 -1.06 13.69
C PHE A 105 -4.49 -2.43 13.05
N VAL A 106 -5.33 -2.48 12.00
CA VAL A 106 -5.62 -3.72 11.26
C VAL A 106 -4.39 -4.19 10.50
N TRP A 107 -3.71 -3.26 9.82
CA TRP A 107 -2.49 -3.58 9.08
C TRP A 107 -1.43 -4.22 9.98
N ARG A 108 -1.20 -3.66 11.17
CA ARG A 108 -0.22 -4.17 12.13
C ARG A 108 -0.59 -5.55 12.68
N GLU A 109 -1.88 -5.86 12.81
CA GLU A 109 -2.32 -7.21 13.20
C GLU A 109 -1.97 -8.26 12.14
N ILE A 110 -2.03 -7.88 10.85
CA ILE A 110 -1.72 -8.76 9.72
C ILE A 110 -0.21 -8.82 9.45
N HIS A 111 0.48 -7.68 9.58
CA HIS A 111 1.90 -7.49 9.32
C HIS A 111 2.58 -6.89 10.57
N PRO A 112 2.82 -7.70 11.63
CA PRO A 112 3.37 -7.21 12.89
C PRO A 112 4.79 -6.65 12.75
N ASP A 113 5.56 -7.18 11.80
CA ASP A 113 6.93 -6.73 11.50
C ASP A 113 6.97 -5.53 10.53
N SER A 114 5.81 -4.98 10.15
CA SER A 114 5.75 -3.86 9.22
C SER A 114 6.36 -2.59 9.83
N GLU A 115 7.23 -1.95 9.06
CA GLU A 115 7.66 -0.59 9.36
C GLU A 115 6.51 0.39 9.09
N LEU A 116 6.44 1.47 9.89
CA LEU A 116 5.57 2.62 9.61
C LEU A 116 6.45 3.76 9.11
N PHE A 117 6.16 4.25 7.91
CA PHE A 117 6.82 5.43 7.37
C PHE A 117 6.44 6.65 8.21
N ARG A 118 7.44 7.47 8.54
CA ARG A 118 7.24 8.84 9.03
C ARG A 118 8.17 9.78 8.27
N SER A 119 7.61 10.85 7.74
CA SER A 119 8.40 12.00 7.29
C SER A 119 9.01 12.73 8.50
N GLU A 120 10.33 12.88 8.53
CA GLU A 120 11.02 13.81 9.44
C GLU A 120 10.73 15.28 9.10
#